data_AF-A0A9R0X1T7-F1
#
_entry.id   AF-A0A9R0X1T7-F1
#
_cell.length_a   1.000
_cell.length_b   1.000
_cell.length_c   1.000
_cell.angle_alpha   90.00
_cell.angle_beta   90.00
_cell.angle_gamma   90.00
#
_symmetry.space_group_name_H-M   'P 1'
#
loop_
_entity.id
_entity.type
_entity.pdbx_description
1 polymer ?
#
loop_
_entity_poly.entity_id
_entity_poly.type
_entity_poly.pdbx_seq_one_letter_code
_entity_poly.pdbx_strand_id
1 'polypeptide(L)'
;MAETRYDAEEEVNDHPIEEVRNTVPITDDPSEPSLTIRTWVLGMSSCMLLAFVNEFFMYRSNQLSIGTVVVQIATLPIGRFMASALPAKLIRVPLVGWSFALNPGPFSLKEHCLITIFAGAGASGVYAMNIIAIVKVFYKREINPYAAMLLAQTTQLLGYGWAGLFRTYLVDSAYMWWPLNLVQVTLFRAMHEEEKRTKGQLTRLQFFIIVLVCSFAYYLIPSYLFPAASTLSALCWFFKDSVTAQQIGSGLKGLGVGSFGLDWNTIAGFIGNPLASPAFAIFNIMAGFSLGNYLAVPLLYWTNTYNAKRFPIVSSHVFDAAGGRYDTNRILDPKSFTLNLHEYNAYSRINLSVLFAINYGFGFAGLMSTLSHVALYHGK
;
A
#
# COMPACT_ATOMS: atom_id res chain seq x y z
N MET A 1 -7.78 26.12 -53.49
CA MET A 1 -6.36 25.94 -53.16
C MET A 1 -6.28 25.80 -51.64
N ALA A 2 -6.34 24.55 -51.18
CA ALA A 2 -6.36 24.21 -49.76
C ALA A 2 -4.90 23.97 -49.33
N GLU A 3 -4.36 24.85 -48.50
CA GLU A 3 -3.10 24.61 -47.81
C GLU A 3 -3.37 23.65 -46.65
N THR A 4 -3.04 22.38 -46.88
CA THR A 4 -2.74 21.40 -45.84
C THR A 4 -1.62 21.95 -44.97
N ARG A 5 -1.99 22.49 -43.80
CA ARG A 5 -1.06 22.77 -42.70
C ARG A 5 -0.46 21.44 -42.28
N TYR A 6 0.84 21.32 -42.51
CA TYR A 6 1.77 20.33 -41.97
C TYR A 6 1.24 19.62 -40.73
N ASP A 7 1.00 18.31 -40.88
CA ASP A 7 1.05 17.36 -39.78
C ASP A 7 2.40 17.56 -39.09
N ALA A 8 2.38 18.12 -37.88
CA ALA A 8 3.51 17.99 -36.98
C ALA A 8 3.75 16.49 -36.83
N GLU A 9 4.96 16.03 -37.16
CA GLU A 9 5.41 14.66 -36.91
C GLU A 9 4.96 14.30 -35.49
N GLU A 10 3.96 13.42 -35.35
CA GLU A 10 3.64 12.81 -34.06
C GLU A 10 4.90 12.03 -33.70
N GLU A 11 5.75 12.61 -32.84
CA GLU A 11 6.91 11.95 -32.29
C GLU A 11 6.45 10.58 -31.77
N VAL A 12 6.91 9.52 -32.44
CA VAL A 12 6.49 8.16 -32.12
C VAL A 12 7.12 7.80 -30.79
N ASN A 13 6.27 7.55 -29.79
CA ASN A 13 6.74 7.10 -28.50
C ASN A 13 7.26 5.65 -28.62
N ASP A 14 8.58 5.49 -28.70
CA ASP A 14 9.27 4.19 -28.83
C ASP A 14 9.51 3.48 -27.49
N HIS A 15 8.76 3.80 -26.44
CA HIS A 15 8.93 3.16 -25.14
C HIS A 15 8.64 1.63 -25.23
N PRO A 16 9.50 0.77 -24.66
CA PRO A 16 9.38 -0.69 -24.81
C PRO A 16 8.13 -1.29 -24.15
N ILE A 17 7.57 -0.60 -23.15
CA ILE A 17 6.36 -0.99 -22.44
C ILE A 17 5.15 -0.24 -23.00
N GLU A 18 4.18 -0.97 -23.53
CA GLU A 18 2.99 -0.42 -24.19
C GLU A 18 2.12 0.41 -23.24
N GLU A 19 1.95 -0.04 -22.01
CA GLU A 19 1.15 0.66 -21.00
C GLU A 19 1.74 2.03 -20.68
N VAL A 20 3.07 2.12 -20.58
CA VAL A 20 3.77 3.40 -20.36
C VAL A 20 3.63 4.28 -21.59
N ARG A 21 3.82 3.72 -22.79
CA ARG A 21 3.68 4.43 -24.06
C ARG A 21 2.33 5.12 -24.22
N ASN A 22 1.25 4.44 -23.82
CA ASN A 22 -0.11 4.95 -23.96
C ASN A 22 -0.50 5.95 -22.85
N THR A 23 0.19 5.93 -21.71
CA THR A 23 -0.20 6.70 -20.51
C THR A 23 0.70 7.88 -20.21
N VAL A 24 1.98 7.85 -20.59
CA VAL A 24 2.97 8.89 -20.26
C VAL A 24 3.28 9.74 -21.50
N PRO A 25 3.19 11.08 -21.40
CA PRO A 25 3.60 11.95 -22.50
C PRO A 25 5.13 11.92 -22.68
N ILE A 26 5.57 12.07 -23.92
CA ILE A 26 6.97 12.11 -24.32
C ILE A 26 7.63 13.47 -24.11
N THR A 27 6.83 14.53 -24.00
CA THR A 27 7.29 15.91 -23.84
C THR A 27 7.29 16.32 -22.37
N ASP A 28 8.28 17.13 -21.99
CA ASP A 28 8.36 17.82 -20.71
C ASP A 28 8.76 19.28 -20.94
N ASP A 29 8.22 20.22 -20.17
CA ASP A 29 8.65 21.62 -20.15
C ASP A 29 9.58 21.86 -18.93
N PRO A 30 10.91 21.95 -19.11
CA PRO A 30 11.84 22.13 -18.00
C PRO A 30 11.70 23.48 -17.28
N SER A 31 11.02 24.46 -17.88
CA SER A 31 10.87 25.82 -17.33
C SER A 31 9.74 25.94 -16.30
N GLU A 32 8.84 24.96 -16.23
CA GLU A 32 7.73 24.98 -15.28
C GLU A 32 8.21 24.95 -13.81
N PRO A 33 7.74 25.89 -12.97
CA PRO A 33 8.09 25.89 -11.56
C PRO A 33 7.46 24.67 -10.86
N SER A 34 8.26 23.97 -10.06
CA SER A 34 7.88 22.73 -9.39
C SER A 34 7.95 22.85 -7.86
N LEU A 35 9.04 23.42 -7.34
CA LEU A 35 9.28 23.58 -5.90
C LEU A 35 8.80 24.95 -5.40
N THR A 36 7.49 25.16 -5.34
CA THR A 36 6.90 26.42 -4.87
C THR A 36 6.45 26.34 -3.40
N ILE A 37 6.04 27.47 -2.83
CA ILE A 37 5.43 27.50 -1.48
C ILE A 37 4.17 26.64 -1.43
N ARG A 38 3.38 26.60 -2.52
CA ARG A 38 2.19 25.76 -2.61
C ARG A 38 2.56 24.29 -2.45
N THR A 39 3.62 23.85 -3.14
CA THR A 39 4.15 22.48 -3.05
C THR A 39 4.55 22.13 -1.62
N TRP A 40 5.28 23.01 -0.93
CA TRP A 40 5.70 22.79 0.45
C TRP A 40 4.52 22.73 1.43
N VAL A 41 3.60 23.71 1.36
CA VAL A 41 2.46 23.79 2.30
C VAL A 41 1.50 22.61 2.08
N LEU A 42 1.09 22.37 0.84
CA LEU A 42 0.16 21.28 0.51
C LEU A 42 0.81 19.91 0.66
N GLY A 43 2.08 19.77 0.26
CA GLY A 43 2.83 18.52 0.39
C GLY A 43 3.05 18.13 1.85
N MET A 44 3.57 19.03 2.69
CA MET A 44 3.82 18.74 4.11
C MET A 44 2.54 18.46 4.89
N SER A 45 1.50 19.28 4.68
CA SER A 45 0.20 19.05 5.34
C SER A 45 -0.44 17.73 4.92
N SER A 46 -0.39 17.39 3.63
CA SER A 46 -0.90 16.11 3.13
C SER A 46 -0.10 14.93 3.67
N CYS A 47 1.23 15.04 3.74
CA CYS A 47 2.11 14.03 4.33
C CYS A 47 1.74 13.77 5.80
N MET A 48 1.63 14.83 6.61
CA MET A 48 1.26 14.72 8.03
C MET A 48 -0.13 14.10 8.21
N LEU A 49 -1.11 14.53 7.41
CA LEU A 49 -2.49 14.05 7.50
C LEU A 49 -2.58 12.56 7.12
N LEU A 50 -1.97 12.15 6.00
CA LEU A 50 -2.00 10.75 5.59
C LEU A 50 -1.25 9.86 6.56
N ALA A 51 -0.09 10.30 7.07
CA ALA A 51 0.66 9.56 8.08
C ALA A 51 -0.18 9.31 9.33
N PHE A 52 -0.85 10.35 9.85
CA PHE A 52 -1.72 10.21 11.02
C PHE A 52 -2.89 9.26 10.77
N VAL A 53 -3.61 9.43 9.65
CA VAL A 53 -4.82 8.65 9.37
C VAL A 53 -4.49 7.18 9.07
N ASN A 54 -3.44 6.92 8.29
CA ASN A 54 -3.05 5.56 7.95
C ASN A 54 -2.45 4.81 9.14
N GLU A 55 -1.65 5.47 9.99
CA GLU A 55 -1.16 4.86 11.22
C GLU A 55 -2.33 4.52 12.17
N PHE A 56 -3.34 5.39 12.27
CA PHE A 56 -4.55 5.11 13.03
C PHE A 56 -5.31 3.88 12.47
N PHE A 57 -5.46 3.78 11.16
CA PHE A 57 -6.17 2.65 10.54
C PHE A 57 -5.39 1.34 10.55
N MET A 58 -4.06 1.37 10.69
CA MET A 58 -3.20 0.17 10.73
C MET A 58 -3.59 -0.81 11.85
N TYR A 59 -4.14 -0.32 12.96
CA TYR A 59 -4.53 -1.17 14.09
C TYR A 59 -5.94 -1.78 13.96
N ARG A 60 -6.65 -1.55 12.85
CA ARG A 60 -7.97 -2.17 12.60
C ARG A 60 -7.82 -3.61 12.13
N SER A 61 -8.75 -4.48 12.54
CA SER A 61 -8.75 -5.89 12.10
C SER A 61 -9.03 -6.05 10.61
N ASN A 62 -9.86 -5.17 10.04
CA ASN A 62 -10.02 -5.03 8.60
C ASN A 62 -9.17 -3.83 8.17
N GLN A 63 -8.09 -4.10 7.43
CA GLN A 63 -7.16 -3.07 7.00
C GLN A 63 -7.90 -2.02 6.15
N LEU A 64 -7.74 -0.76 6.52
CA LEU A 64 -8.17 0.38 5.74
C LEU A 64 -6.95 1.28 5.53
N SER A 65 -6.76 1.79 4.33
CA SER A 65 -5.71 2.77 4.05
C SER A 65 -6.24 3.82 3.08
N ILE A 66 -5.78 5.05 3.27
CA ILE A 66 -6.03 6.15 2.35
C ILE A 66 -4.80 6.26 1.45
N GLY A 67 -5.03 6.03 0.16
CA GLY A 67 -4.03 6.21 -0.87
C GLY A 67 -3.79 7.68 -1.24
N THR A 68 -2.69 7.94 -1.93
CA THR A 68 -2.30 9.27 -2.41
C THR A 68 -3.28 9.90 -3.41
N VAL A 69 -4.11 9.08 -4.07
CA VAL A 69 -5.14 9.51 -5.02
C VAL A 69 -6.10 10.53 -4.40
N VAL A 70 -6.44 10.40 -3.11
CA VAL A 70 -7.32 11.36 -2.42
C VAL A 70 -6.67 12.74 -2.36
N VAL A 71 -5.38 12.80 -2.08
CA VAL A 71 -4.61 14.06 -2.07
C VAL A 71 -4.52 14.62 -3.48
N GLN A 72 -4.31 13.78 -4.48
CA GLN A 72 -4.28 14.16 -5.89
C GLN A 72 -5.60 14.83 -6.32
N ILE A 73 -6.75 14.34 -5.85
CA ILE A 73 -8.05 14.95 -6.18
C ILE A 73 -8.25 16.24 -5.38
N ALA A 74 -7.94 16.23 -4.08
CA ALA A 74 -8.21 17.35 -3.18
C ALA A 74 -7.31 18.56 -3.43
N THR A 75 -6.04 18.33 -3.79
CA THR A 75 -5.06 19.42 -3.94
C THR A 75 -5.18 20.16 -5.27
N LEU A 76 -5.88 19.61 -6.27
CA LEU A 76 -6.16 20.34 -7.52
C LEU A 76 -6.98 21.63 -7.31
N PRO A 77 -8.20 21.60 -6.73
CA PRO A 77 -8.97 22.82 -6.51
C PRO A 77 -8.29 23.76 -5.51
N ILE A 78 -7.64 23.22 -4.47
CA ILE A 78 -6.90 24.02 -3.48
C ILE A 78 -5.70 24.71 -4.12
N GLY A 79 -4.93 24.00 -4.95
CA GLY A 79 -3.78 24.53 -5.68
C GLY A 79 -4.17 25.62 -6.67
N ARG A 80 -5.26 25.42 -7.42
CA ARG A 80 -5.83 26.46 -8.31
C ARG A 80 -6.36 27.67 -7.53
N PHE A 81 -6.96 27.44 -6.36
CA PHE A 81 -7.39 28.53 -5.48
C PHE A 81 -6.19 29.31 -4.94
N MET A 82 -5.14 28.64 -4.46
CA MET A 82 -3.90 29.29 -4.04
C MET A 82 -3.23 30.05 -5.20
N ALA A 83 -3.28 29.51 -6.42
CA ALA A 83 -2.77 30.19 -7.61
C ALA A 83 -3.54 31.46 -8.00
N SER A 84 -4.82 31.56 -7.67
CA SER A 84 -5.62 32.77 -7.93
C SER A 84 -5.60 33.76 -6.77
N ALA A 85 -5.47 33.28 -5.53
CA ALA A 85 -5.52 34.11 -4.33
C ALA A 85 -4.15 34.66 -3.89
N LEU A 86 -3.05 33.94 -4.14
CA LEU A 86 -1.73 34.35 -3.66
C LEU A 86 -1.09 35.45 -4.53
N PRO A 87 -0.43 36.44 -3.92
CA PRO A 87 0.20 37.53 -4.66
C PRO A 87 1.44 37.05 -5.41
N ALA A 88 1.56 37.45 -6.68
CA ALA A 88 2.73 37.18 -7.53
C ALA A 88 3.94 38.10 -7.22
N LYS A 89 3.87 38.90 -6.15
CA LYS A 89 4.94 39.85 -5.81
C LYS A 89 6.20 39.11 -5.34
N LEU A 90 7.34 39.54 -5.90
CA LEU A 90 8.67 39.11 -5.46
C LEU A 90 8.97 39.69 -4.08
N ILE A 91 9.05 38.82 -3.07
CA ILE A 91 9.50 39.18 -1.74
C ILE A 91 11.02 39.04 -1.71
N ARG A 92 11.72 40.16 -1.51
CA ARG A 92 13.17 40.17 -1.28
C ARG A 92 13.43 39.98 0.21
N VAL A 93 14.23 38.97 0.56
CA VAL A 93 14.67 38.73 1.94
C VAL A 93 15.82 39.69 2.24
N PRO A 94 15.65 40.68 3.14
CA PRO A 94 16.57 41.81 3.30
C PRO A 94 17.96 41.44 3.86
N LEU A 95 18.21 40.17 4.21
CA LEU A 95 19.46 39.69 4.81
C LEU A 95 20.24 38.69 3.94
N VAL A 96 19.62 38.08 2.93
CA VAL A 96 20.22 36.94 2.18
C VAL A 96 20.36 37.26 0.68
N GLY A 97 19.86 38.41 0.21
CA GLY A 97 19.84 38.76 -1.22
C GLY A 97 18.94 37.86 -2.06
N TRP A 98 18.22 36.92 -1.42
CA TRP A 98 17.33 35.98 -2.08
C TRP A 98 15.95 36.61 -2.28
N SER A 99 15.40 36.44 -3.48
CA SER A 99 14.04 36.88 -3.80
C SER A 99 13.20 35.69 -4.19
N PHE A 100 12.04 35.51 -3.57
CA PHE A 100 11.09 34.46 -3.95
C PHE A 100 9.71 35.06 -4.22
N ALA A 101 9.00 34.46 -5.17
CA ALA A 101 7.60 34.79 -5.43
C ALA A 101 6.71 33.80 -4.68
N LEU A 102 5.68 34.30 -3.99
CA LEU A 102 4.65 33.44 -3.36
C LEU A 102 3.83 32.67 -4.40
N ASN A 103 3.67 33.27 -5.57
CA ASN A 103 2.93 32.70 -6.68
C ASN A 103 3.72 32.91 -7.98
N PRO A 104 4.58 31.95 -8.37
CA PRO A 104 5.43 32.08 -9.56
C PRO A 104 4.67 31.90 -10.87
N GLY A 105 3.42 31.41 -10.84
CA GLY A 105 2.63 31.13 -12.04
C GLY A 105 1.37 30.32 -11.76
N PRO A 106 0.65 29.85 -12.81
CA PRO A 106 -0.48 28.95 -12.65
C PRO A 106 -0.07 27.66 -11.92
N PHE A 107 -1.05 26.94 -11.37
CA PHE A 107 -0.79 25.66 -10.69
C PHE A 107 -0.42 24.59 -11.71
N SER A 108 0.84 24.17 -11.70
CA SER A 108 1.41 23.27 -12.71
C SER A 108 1.16 21.79 -12.40
N LEU A 109 1.32 20.94 -13.42
CA LEU A 109 1.32 19.49 -13.27
C LEU A 109 2.45 19.02 -12.32
N LYS A 110 3.62 19.67 -12.42
CA LYS A 110 4.81 19.34 -11.62
C LYS A 110 4.62 19.63 -10.14
N GLU A 111 4.05 20.78 -9.78
CA GLU A 111 3.68 21.08 -8.39
C GLU A 111 2.73 20.02 -7.85
N HIS A 112 1.71 19.67 -8.64
CA HIS A 112 0.72 18.68 -8.25
C HIS A 112 1.32 17.27 -8.04
N CYS A 113 2.23 16.88 -8.93
CA CYS A 113 2.98 15.63 -8.82
C CYS A 113 3.84 15.60 -7.54
N LEU A 114 4.61 16.67 -7.28
CA LEU A 114 5.45 16.76 -6.08
C LEU A 114 4.63 16.74 -4.77
N ILE A 115 3.49 17.43 -4.72
CA ILE A 115 2.58 17.36 -3.57
C ILE A 115 2.14 15.91 -3.30
N THR A 116 1.83 15.17 -4.37
CA THR A 116 1.40 13.76 -4.27
C THR A 116 2.54 12.84 -3.84
N ILE A 117 3.79 13.12 -4.25
CA ILE A 117 4.98 12.41 -3.78
C ILE A 117 5.18 12.64 -2.27
N PHE A 118 5.04 13.88 -1.79
CA PHE A 118 5.10 14.19 -0.35
C PHE A 118 4.02 13.43 0.42
N ALA A 119 2.80 13.41 -0.09
CA ALA A 119 1.71 12.64 0.49
C ALA A 119 2.00 11.13 0.52
N GLY A 120 2.62 10.60 -0.54
CA GLY A 120 3.04 9.20 -0.62
C GLY A 120 4.06 8.81 0.44
N ALA A 121 5.00 9.70 0.76
CA ALA A 121 5.95 9.48 1.84
C ALA A 121 5.28 9.33 3.22
N GLY A 122 4.16 10.04 3.46
CA GLY A 122 3.37 9.87 4.67
C GLY A 122 2.45 8.64 4.66
N ALA A 123 2.00 8.21 3.48
CA ALA A 123 0.98 7.18 3.34
C ALA A 123 1.44 5.76 3.72
N SER A 124 2.74 5.47 3.60
CA SER A 124 3.33 4.12 3.74
C SER A 124 3.49 3.63 5.19
N GLY A 125 3.24 4.50 6.18
CA GLY A 125 3.42 4.18 7.60
C GLY A 125 4.88 3.94 7.98
N VAL A 126 5.16 3.87 9.28
CA VAL A 126 6.53 3.71 9.79
C VAL A 126 6.68 2.33 10.43
N TYR A 127 7.43 1.43 9.79
CA TYR A 127 7.57 0.05 10.26
C TYR A 127 8.05 -0.06 11.72
N ALA A 128 8.93 0.84 12.17
CA ALA A 128 9.40 0.89 13.55
C ALA A 128 8.26 1.11 14.59
N MET A 129 7.13 1.67 14.18
CA MET A 129 5.95 1.81 15.06
C MET A 129 5.41 0.46 15.52
N ASN A 130 5.53 -0.60 14.70
CA ASN A 130 5.18 -1.96 15.13
C ASN A 130 6.04 -2.41 16.31
N ILE A 131 7.34 -2.10 16.30
CA ILE A 131 8.25 -2.45 17.40
C ILE A 131 7.83 -1.71 18.68
N ILE A 132 7.56 -0.41 18.56
CA ILE A 132 7.13 0.43 19.68
C ILE A 132 5.79 -0.06 20.24
N ALA A 133 4.84 -0.39 19.37
CA ALA A 133 3.55 -0.94 19.73
C ALA A 133 3.69 -2.30 20.44
N ILE A 134 4.57 -3.19 19.97
CA ILE A 134 4.86 -4.47 20.63
C ILE A 134 5.36 -4.23 22.05
N VAL A 135 6.33 -3.34 22.24
CA VAL A 135 6.89 -3.08 23.57
C VAL A 135 5.87 -2.46 24.53
N LYS A 136 5.07 -1.48 24.07
CA LYS A 136 4.05 -0.85 24.90
C LYS A 136 2.86 -1.76 25.18
N VAL A 137 2.32 -2.43 24.16
CA VAL A 137 1.05 -3.16 24.25
C VAL A 137 1.23 -4.58 24.73
N PHE A 138 2.23 -5.30 24.22
CA PHE A 138 2.44 -6.72 24.54
C PHE A 138 3.40 -6.90 25.72
N TYR A 139 4.50 -6.16 25.76
CA TYR A 139 5.47 -6.24 26.87
C TYR A 139 5.17 -5.29 28.03
N LYS A 140 4.16 -4.43 27.92
CA LYS A 140 3.71 -3.48 28.96
C LYS A 140 4.86 -2.63 29.52
N ARG A 141 5.80 -2.25 28.65
CA ARG A 141 6.94 -1.40 28.99
C ARG A 141 6.80 -0.02 28.38
N GLU A 142 7.30 0.98 29.09
CA GLU A 142 7.45 2.31 28.56
C GLU A 142 8.78 2.43 27.81
N ILE A 143 8.74 3.03 26.62
CA ILE A 143 9.92 3.43 25.86
C ILE A 143 10.01 4.95 25.95
N ASN A 144 11.21 5.47 26.18
CA ASN A 144 11.48 6.90 26.10
C ASN A 144 11.07 7.43 24.70
N PRO A 145 10.17 8.43 24.60
CA PRO A 145 9.70 8.95 23.32
C PRO A 145 10.82 9.38 22.37
N TYR A 146 11.94 9.90 22.90
CA TYR A 146 13.08 10.29 22.09
C TYR A 146 13.80 9.09 21.47
N ALA A 147 13.97 8.00 22.23
CA ALA A 147 14.54 6.76 21.72
C ALA A 147 13.64 6.12 20.65
N ALA A 148 12.31 6.16 20.86
CA ALA A 148 11.33 5.72 19.87
C ALA A 148 11.41 6.55 18.57
N MET A 149 11.55 7.87 18.68
CA MET A 149 11.70 8.76 17.53
C MET A 149 13.01 8.51 16.77
N LEU A 150 14.13 8.29 17.48
CA LEU A 150 15.40 7.93 16.85
C LEU A 150 15.34 6.57 16.13
N LEU A 151 14.68 5.58 16.72
CA LEU A 151 14.44 4.29 16.08
C LEU A 151 13.62 4.46 14.80
N ALA A 152 12.52 5.22 14.85
CA ALA A 152 11.71 5.53 13.70
C ALA A 152 12.53 6.24 12.60
N GLN A 153 13.29 7.27 12.96
CA GLN A 153 14.07 8.05 12.00
C GLN A 153 15.18 7.24 11.34
N THR A 154 15.94 6.46 12.12
CA THR A 154 17.05 5.65 11.58
C THR A 154 16.58 4.59 10.60
N THR A 155 15.43 3.93 10.88
CA THR A 155 14.84 2.95 9.94
C THR A 155 14.39 3.60 8.62
N GLN A 156 13.81 4.81 8.67
CA GLN A 156 13.40 5.54 7.47
C GLN A 156 14.60 6.04 6.66
N LEU A 157 15.62 6.61 7.32
CA LEU A 157 16.85 7.07 6.65
C LEU A 157 17.59 5.92 5.96
N LEU A 158 17.61 4.74 6.57
CA LEU A 158 18.15 3.53 5.94
C LEU A 158 17.36 3.18 4.66
N GLY A 159 16.03 3.21 4.72
CA GLY A 159 15.17 2.96 3.55
C GLY A 159 15.44 3.93 2.39
N TYR A 160 15.51 5.24 2.67
CA TYR A 160 15.87 6.24 1.67
C TYR A 160 17.29 6.07 1.12
N GLY A 161 18.24 5.63 1.96
CA GLY A 161 19.59 5.29 1.54
C GLY A 161 19.60 4.17 0.49
N TRP A 162 18.87 3.08 0.74
CA TRP A 162 18.71 1.98 -0.22
C TRP A 162 18.00 2.41 -1.51
N ALA A 163 16.94 3.23 -1.39
CA ALA A 163 16.25 3.77 -2.56
C ALA A 163 17.19 4.61 -3.44
N GLY A 164 18.08 5.40 -2.83
CA GLY A 164 19.10 6.16 -3.53
C GLY A 164 20.13 5.27 -4.24
N LEU A 165 20.63 4.22 -3.57
CA LEU A 165 21.59 3.27 -4.15
C LEU A 165 21.01 2.52 -5.36
N PHE A 166 19.73 2.16 -5.32
CA PHE A 166 19.07 1.42 -6.39
C PHE A 166 18.37 2.30 -7.44
N ARG A 167 18.41 3.62 -7.32
CA ARG A 167 17.74 4.56 -8.25
C ARG A 167 18.09 4.28 -9.71
N THR A 168 19.37 4.08 -10.02
CA THR A 168 19.84 3.81 -11.39
C THR A 168 19.21 2.56 -12.00
N TYR A 169 18.93 1.54 -11.18
CA TYR A 169 18.38 0.27 -11.65
C TYR A 169 16.86 0.24 -11.63
N LEU A 170 16.24 0.87 -10.61
CA LEU A 170 14.80 0.79 -10.38
C LEU A 170 13.99 1.93 -10.99
N VAL A 171 14.65 3.04 -11.34
CA VAL A 171 14.00 4.27 -11.84
C VAL A 171 14.54 4.66 -13.20
N ASP A 172 15.86 4.70 -13.38
CA ASP A 172 16.45 5.18 -14.65
C ASP A 172 16.34 4.14 -15.80
N SER A 173 16.04 2.87 -15.50
CA SER A 173 15.83 1.81 -16.51
C SER A 173 14.42 1.83 -17.09
N ALA A 174 14.28 1.99 -18.40
CA ALA A 174 12.98 2.00 -19.10
C ALA A 174 12.18 0.68 -19.02
N TYR A 175 12.87 -0.44 -18.76
CA TYR A 175 12.21 -1.74 -18.56
C TYR A 175 11.64 -1.91 -17.16
N MET A 176 12.06 -1.08 -16.20
CA MET A 176 11.53 -1.12 -14.84
C MET A 176 10.39 -0.11 -14.70
N TRP A 177 9.16 -0.60 -14.69
CA TRP A 177 7.98 0.23 -14.58
C TRP A 177 7.12 -0.18 -13.38
N TRP A 178 6.39 0.79 -12.83
CA TRP A 178 5.57 0.62 -11.63
C TRP A 178 4.10 0.84 -11.99
N PRO A 179 3.30 -0.23 -12.17
CA PRO A 179 1.94 -0.14 -12.68
C PRO A 179 1.02 0.80 -11.88
N LEU A 180 1.17 0.82 -10.55
CA LEU A 180 0.40 1.71 -9.66
C LEU A 180 0.67 3.20 -9.93
N ASN A 181 1.87 3.56 -10.39
CA ASN A 181 2.19 4.95 -10.74
C ASN A 181 1.51 5.36 -12.04
N LEU A 182 1.28 4.44 -12.98
CA LEU A 182 0.56 4.75 -14.23
C LEU A 182 -0.88 5.19 -13.96
N VAL A 183 -1.54 4.59 -12.97
CA VAL A 183 -2.88 5.02 -12.53
C VAL A 183 -2.86 6.49 -12.07
N GLN A 184 -1.83 6.89 -11.31
CA GLN A 184 -1.67 8.28 -10.88
C GLN A 184 -1.40 9.22 -12.06
N VAL A 185 -0.54 8.81 -13.00
CA VAL A 185 -0.24 9.59 -14.21
C VAL A 185 -1.49 9.80 -15.05
N THR A 186 -2.27 8.75 -15.30
CA THR A 186 -3.54 8.86 -16.03
C THR A 186 -4.50 9.83 -15.35
N LEU A 187 -4.59 9.80 -14.02
CA LEU A 187 -5.43 10.73 -13.26
C LEU A 187 -4.92 12.18 -13.35
N PHE A 188 -3.60 12.40 -13.28
CA PHE A 188 -3.00 13.72 -13.46
C PHE A 188 -3.33 14.31 -14.83
N ARG A 189 -3.20 13.50 -15.89
CA ARG A 189 -3.55 13.88 -17.25
C ARG A 189 -5.02 14.21 -17.38
N ALA A 190 -5.91 13.36 -16.84
CA ALA A 190 -7.35 13.60 -16.87
C ALA A 190 -7.77 14.91 -16.16
N MET A 191 -6.99 15.40 -15.19
CA MET A 191 -7.28 16.62 -14.42
C MET A 191 -6.66 17.89 -14.99
N HIS A 192 -5.51 17.79 -15.68
CA HIS A 192 -4.75 18.94 -16.16
C HIS A 192 -4.78 19.12 -17.68
N GLU A 193 -4.97 18.06 -18.46
CA GLU A 193 -5.08 18.18 -19.92
C GLU A 193 -6.49 18.62 -20.34
N GLU A 194 -6.55 19.59 -21.26
CA GLU A 194 -7.81 19.96 -21.90
C GLU A 194 -8.21 18.92 -22.95
N GLU A 195 -9.30 18.20 -22.69
CA GLU A 195 -9.81 17.17 -23.59
C GLU A 195 -10.78 17.77 -24.61
N LYS A 196 -10.46 17.61 -25.90
CA LYS A 196 -11.39 17.96 -26.99
C LYS A 196 -12.54 16.94 -26.99
N ARG A 197 -13.74 17.41 -26.66
CA ARG A 197 -14.93 16.54 -26.58
C ARG A 197 -15.35 16.03 -27.96
N THR A 198 -15.19 14.73 -28.19
CA THR A 198 -15.83 14.04 -29.32
C THR A 198 -17.33 13.95 -29.09
N LYS A 199 -18.15 14.31 -30.09
CA LYS A 199 -19.62 14.27 -29.98
C LYS A 199 -20.08 12.84 -29.63
N GLY A 200 -20.85 12.70 -28.55
CA GLY A 200 -21.45 11.44 -28.11
C GLY A 200 -20.63 10.63 -27.09
N GLN A 201 -19.42 11.06 -26.75
CA GLN A 201 -18.60 10.40 -25.71
C GLN A 201 -18.55 11.22 -24.41
N LEU A 202 -18.39 10.52 -23.29
CA LEU A 202 -18.11 11.13 -21.98
C LEU A 202 -16.65 11.59 -21.96
N THR A 203 -16.36 12.74 -21.35
CA THR A 203 -14.97 13.13 -21.07
C THR A 203 -14.39 12.28 -19.94
N ARG A 204 -13.06 12.18 -19.87
CA ARG A 204 -12.35 11.46 -18.80
C ARG A 204 -12.75 11.97 -17.41
N LEU A 205 -12.87 13.29 -17.26
CA LEU A 205 -13.31 13.92 -16.02
C LEU A 205 -14.77 13.60 -15.68
N GLN A 206 -15.69 13.60 -16.66
CA GLN A 206 -17.09 13.24 -16.43
C GLN A 206 -17.23 11.80 -15.98
N PHE A 207 -16.55 10.87 -16.66
CA PHE A 207 -16.53 9.46 -16.27
C PHE A 207 -15.99 9.28 -14.86
N PHE A 208 -14.87 9.95 -14.54
CA PHE A 208 -14.29 9.94 -13.20
C PHE A 208 -15.28 10.39 -12.11
N ILE A 209 -15.99 11.52 -12.32
CA ILE A 209 -16.97 12.03 -11.33
C ILE A 209 -18.16 11.07 -11.16
N ILE A 210 -18.66 10.47 -12.25
CA ILE A 210 -19.74 9.48 -12.18
C ILE A 210 -19.29 8.28 -11.33
N VAL A 211 -18.12 7.71 -11.63
CA VAL A 211 -17.59 6.57 -10.89
C VAL A 211 -17.33 6.93 -9.42
N LEU A 212 -16.80 8.13 -9.14
CA LEU A 212 -16.56 8.61 -7.78
C LEU A 212 -17.86 8.66 -6.95
N VAL A 213 -18.92 9.26 -7.50
CA VAL A 213 -20.20 9.40 -6.81
C VAL A 213 -20.89 8.04 -6.63
N CYS A 214 -20.92 7.21 -7.68
CA CYS A 214 -21.48 5.85 -7.60
C CYS A 214 -20.74 5.00 -6.58
N SER A 215 -19.41 5.05 -6.56
CA SER A 215 -18.58 4.32 -5.59
C SER A 215 -18.83 4.82 -4.18
N PHE A 216 -18.86 6.13 -3.96
CA PHE A 216 -19.17 6.72 -2.65
C PHE A 216 -20.53 6.26 -2.11
N ALA A 217 -21.57 6.28 -2.95
CA ALA A 217 -22.89 5.80 -2.57
C ALA A 217 -22.89 4.29 -2.29
N TYR A 218 -22.19 3.50 -3.10
CA TYR A 218 -22.09 2.06 -2.93
C TYR A 218 -21.38 1.68 -1.63
N TYR A 219 -20.28 2.35 -1.25
CA TYR A 219 -19.52 2.03 -0.04
C TYR A 219 -20.32 2.17 1.26
N LEU A 220 -21.41 2.97 1.28
CA LEU A 220 -22.33 3.01 2.42
C LEU A 220 -23.00 1.67 2.71
N ILE A 221 -23.17 0.84 1.68
CA ILE A 221 -23.82 -0.47 1.78
C ILE A 221 -22.95 -1.45 2.59
N PRO A 222 -21.74 -1.86 2.15
CA PRO A 222 -20.93 -2.78 2.93
C PRO A 222 -20.33 -2.15 4.19
N SER A 223 -20.19 -0.81 4.26
CA SER A 223 -19.55 -0.20 5.43
C SER A 223 -20.51 0.06 6.61
N TYR A 224 -21.81 0.28 6.35
CA TYR A 224 -22.75 0.69 7.39
C TYR A 224 -24.08 -0.07 7.32
N LEU A 225 -24.74 -0.12 6.17
CA LEU A 225 -26.10 -0.68 6.06
C LEU A 225 -26.12 -2.21 6.13
N PHE A 226 -25.17 -2.88 5.48
CA PHE A 226 -25.09 -4.33 5.40
C PHE A 226 -23.63 -4.85 5.44
N PRO A 227 -22.97 -4.81 6.61
CA PRO A 227 -21.58 -5.25 6.76
C PRO A 227 -21.30 -6.71 6.41
N ALA A 228 -22.33 -7.57 6.46
CA ALA A 228 -22.20 -8.96 6.06
C ALA A 228 -21.83 -9.14 4.57
N ALA A 229 -22.09 -8.13 3.72
CA ALA A 229 -21.67 -8.14 2.31
C ALA A 229 -20.14 -8.13 2.13
N SER A 230 -19.36 -7.72 3.13
CA SER A 230 -17.90 -7.72 3.01
C SER A 230 -17.33 -9.14 2.92
N THR A 231 -17.96 -10.13 3.55
CA THR A 231 -17.52 -11.53 3.50
C THR A 231 -18.71 -12.49 3.50
N LEU A 232 -19.18 -12.86 2.31
CA LEU A 232 -20.21 -13.86 2.09
C LEU A 232 -19.56 -15.23 1.86
N SER A 233 -19.62 -16.10 2.86
CA SER A 233 -19.05 -17.45 2.79
C SER A 233 -20.15 -18.48 2.49
N ALA A 234 -20.28 -18.88 1.22
CA ALA A 234 -21.36 -19.77 0.78
C ALA A 234 -21.35 -21.13 1.51
N LEU A 235 -20.17 -21.73 1.68
CA LEU A 235 -20.02 -23.02 2.37
C LEU A 235 -20.46 -22.96 3.83
N CYS A 236 -20.18 -21.85 4.53
CA CYS A 236 -20.63 -21.65 5.91
C CYS A 236 -22.16 -21.50 6.01
N TRP A 237 -22.81 -21.03 4.95
CA TRP A 237 -24.25 -20.85 4.92
C TRP A 237 -25.00 -22.16 4.70
N PHE A 238 -24.47 -23.04 3.83
CA PHE A 238 -25.03 -24.38 3.60
C PHE A 238 -24.71 -25.36 4.74
N PHE A 239 -23.50 -25.29 5.31
CA PHE A 239 -23.04 -26.23 6.33
C PHE A 239 -22.81 -25.53 7.68
N LYS A 240 -23.90 -25.10 8.32
CA LYS A 240 -23.85 -24.33 9.57
C LYS A 240 -23.29 -25.11 10.75
N ASP A 241 -23.55 -26.42 10.83
CA ASP A 241 -23.16 -27.24 11.99
C ASP A 241 -21.79 -27.92 11.86
N SER A 242 -21.16 -27.84 10.68
CA SER A 242 -19.91 -28.52 10.41
C SER A 242 -18.70 -27.61 10.65
N VAL A 243 -17.92 -27.92 11.68
CA VAL A 243 -16.67 -27.21 12.00
C VAL A 243 -15.67 -27.27 10.84
N THR A 244 -15.57 -28.41 10.15
CA THR A 244 -14.66 -28.56 9.01
C THR A 244 -15.12 -27.72 7.82
N ALA A 245 -16.42 -27.67 7.54
CA ALA A 245 -16.95 -26.81 6.48
C ALA A 245 -16.74 -25.33 6.79
N GLN A 246 -16.85 -24.93 8.06
CA GLN A 246 -16.53 -23.56 8.49
C GLN A 246 -15.03 -23.24 8.37
N GLN A 247 -14.14 -24.17 8.73
CA GLN A 247 -12.69 -24.00 8.58
C GLN A 247 -12.27 -23.87 7.12
N ILE A 248 -12.91 -24.60 6.21
CA ILE A 248 -12.63 -24.53 4.77
C ILE A 248 -13.26 -23.28 4.15
N GLY A 249 -14.51 -22.98 4.51
CA GLY A 249 -15.34 -22.00 3.82
C GLY A 249 -15.27 -20.57 4.34
N SER A 250 -14.89 -20.35 5.60
CA SER A 250 -14.92 -19.02 6.21
C SER A 250 -13.86 -18.11 5.58
N GLY A 251 -14.27 -16.94 5.06
CA GLY A 251 -13.34 -15.95 4.51
C GLY A 251 -12.53 -15.18 5.56
N LEU A 252 -13.00 -15.11 6.82
CA LEU A 252 -12.32 -14.36 7.89
C LEU A 252 -11.48 -15.24 8.82
N LYS A 253 -11.92 -16.48 9.07
CA LYS A 253 -11.30 -17.38 10.06
C LYS A 253 -10.94 -18.74 9.49
N GLY A 254 -11.06 -18.91 8.18
CA GLY A 254 -10.83 -20.17 7.48
C GLY A 254 -10.02 -19.96 6.21
N LEU A 255 -10.04 -20.97 5.34
CA LEU A 255 -9.31 -20.96 4.07
C LEU A 255 -10.00 -20.14 2.98
N GLY A 256 -11.25 -19.71 3.19
CA GLY A 256 -11.99 -18.83 2.28
C GLY A 256 -12.53 -19.49 1.00
N VAL A 257 -12.60 -20.82 0.93
CA VAL A 257 -13.12 -21.52 -0.25
C VAL A 257 -14.60 -21.19 -0.44
N GLY A 258 -14.97 -20.67 -1.62
CA GLY A 258 -16.35 -20.26 -1.89
C GLY A 258 -16.81 -19.04 -1.07
N SER A 259 -15.86 -18.28 -0.52
CA SER A 259 -16.13 -16.98 0.09
C SER A 259 -15.90 -15.87 -0.93
N PHE A 260 -16.82 -14.91 -0.99
CA PHE A 260 -16.73 -13.74 -1.84
C PHE A 260 -17.07 -12.48 -1.05
N GLY A 261 -16.37 -11.39 -1.33
CA GLY A 261 -16.66 -10.07 -0.77
C GLY A 261 -17.26 -9.17 -1.83
N LEU A 262 -18.25 -8.38 -1.45
CA LEU A 262 -18.79 -7.29 -2.28
C LEU A 262 -18.23 -5.92 -1.87
N ASP A 263 -17.31 -5.91 -0.91
CA ASP A 263 -16.61 -4.73 -0.43
C ASP A 263 -15.20 -4.67 -1.03
N TRP A 264 -14.94 -3.63 -1.82
CA TRP A 264 -13.64 -3.46 -2.47
C TRP A 264 -12.50 -3.24 -1.48
N ASN A 265 -12.75 -2.63 -0.31
CA ASN A 265 -11.71 -2.48 0.71
C ASN A 265 -11.30 -3.84 1.29
N THR A 266 -12.26 -4.75 1.46
CA THR A 266 -11.98 -6.12 1.89
C THR A 266 -11.19 -6.90 0.83
N ILE A 267 -11.49 -6.69 -0.47
CA ILE A 267 -10.80 -7.37 -1.58
C ILE A 267 -9.37 -6.85 -1.77
N ALA A 268 -9.19 -5.53 -1.86
CA ALA A 268 -7.93 -4.90 -2.25
C ALA A 268 -7.04 -4.50 -1.06
N GLY A 269 -7.58 -4.47 0.17
CA GLY A 269 -6.92 -3.87 1.33
C GLY A 269 -5.60 -4.50 1.75
N PHE A 270 -5.37 -5.78 1.42
CA PHE A 270 -4.14 -6.51 1.76
C PHE A 270 -3.15 -6.71 0.61
N ILE A 271 -3.65 -7.08 -0.58
CA ILE A 271 -2.79 -7.42 -1.74
C ILE A 271 -2.53 -6.19 -2.63
N GLY A 272 -3.28 -5.10 -2.43
CA GLY A 272 -3.27 -3.92 -3.28
C GLY A 272 -4.36 -3.98 -4.35
N ASN A 273 -4.34 -3.02 -5.28
CA ASN A 273 -5.38 -2.89 -6.30
C ASN A 273 -5.12 -3.83 -7.49
N PRO A 274 -5.91 -4.90 -7.69
CA PRO A 274 -5.69 -5.86 -8.77
C PRO A 274 -5.93 -5.26 -10.16
N LEU A 275 -6.71 -4.18 -10.28
CA LEU A 275 -6.98 -3.53 -11.57
C LEU A 275 -5.73 -2.84 -12.14
N ALA A 276 -4.79 -2.47 -11.27
CA ALA A 276 -3.54 -1.85 -11.68
C ALA A 276 -2.44 -2.88 -11.94
N SER A 277 -2.60 -4.13 -11.49
CA SER A 277 -1.56 -5.15 -11.57
C SER A 277 -1.63 -5.92 -12.90
N PRO A 278 -0.48 -6.21 -13.54
CA PRO A 278 -0.45 -7.04 -14.74
C PRO A 278 -1.02 -8.44 -14.49
N ALA A 279 -1.70 -9.00 -15.51
CA ALA A 279 -2.36 -10.30 -15.40
C ALA A 279 -1.40 -11.44 -14.98
N PHE A 280 -0.17 -11.46 -15.51
CA PHE A 280 0.81 -12.49 -15.16
C PHE A 280 1.14 -12.48 -13.65
N ALA A 281 1.25 -11.28 -13.05
CA ALA A 281 1.55 -11.11 -11.63
C ALA A 281 0.38 -11.61 -10.77
N ILE A 282 -0.85 -11.32 -11.19
CA ILE A 282 -2.07 -11.82 -10.54
C ILE A 282 -2.08 -13.35 -10.56
N PHE A 283 -1.87 -13.97 -11.72
CA PHE A 283 -1.86 -15.44 -11.84
C PHE A 283 -0.73 -16.07 -11.02
N ASN A 284 0.45 -15.45 -10.97
CA ASN A 284 1.57 -15.95 -10.17
C ASN A 284 1.24 -15.93 -8.66
N ILE A 285 0.70 -14.81 -8.16
CA ILE A 285 0.26 -14.68 -6.77
C ILE A 285 -0.86 -15.68 -6.47
N MET A 286 -1.83 -15.85 -7.37
CA MET A 286 -2.93 -16.82 -7.21
C MET A 286 -2.42 -18.26 -7.16
N ALA A 287 -1.43 -18.62 -7.98
CA ALA A 287 -0.81 -19.94 -7.94
C ALA A 287 -0.08 -20.18 -6.62
N GLY A 288 0.73 -19.22 -6.17
CA GLY A 288 1.40 -19.29 -4.86
C GLY A 288 0.41 -19.38 -3.69
N PHE A 289 -0.64 -18.57 -3.71
CA PHE A 289 -1.73 -18.62 -2.74
C PHE A 289 -2.41 -19.99 -2.71
N SER A 290 -2.71 -20.56 -3.88
CA SER A 290 -3.38 -21.87 -3.98
C SER A 290 -2.49 -23.00 -3.47
N LEU A 291 -1.20 -23.00 -3.82
CA LEU A 291 -0.24 -23.98 -3.31
C LEU A 291 -0.04 -23.87 -1.80
N GLY A 292 0.01 -22.66 -1.25
CA GLY A 292 0.13 -22.46 0.19
C GLY A 292 -1.14 -22.84 0.95
N ASN A 293 -2.27 -22.20 0.62
CA ASN A 293 -3.50 -22.30 1.40
C ASN A 293 -4.35 -23.53 1.09
N TYR A 294 -4.31 -24.06 -0.15
CA TYR A 294 -5.17 -25.19 -0.55
C TYR A 294 -4.41 -26.50 -0.70
N LEU A 295 -3.07 -26.49 -0.71
CA LEU A 295 -2.27 -27.72 -0.69
C LEU A 295 -1.48 -27.86 0.61
N ALA A 296 -0.57 -26.92 0.91
CA ALA A 296 0.35 -27.07 2.04
C ALA A 296 -0.34 -26.99 3.41
N VAL A 297 -1.22 -26.01 3.63
CA VAL A 297 -1.97 -25.88 4.90
C VAL A 297 -2.84 -27.13 5.16
N PRO A 298 -3.68 -27.60 4.22
CA PRO A 298 -4.43 -28.84 4.38
C PRO A 298 -3.57 -30.04 4.69
N LEU A 299 -2.50 -30.24 3.92
CA LEU A 299 -1.59 -31.37 4.08
C LEU A 299 -1.05 -31.41 5.51
N LEU A 300 -0.50 -30.30 6.01
CA LEU A 300 0.13 -30.24 7.33
C LEU A 300 -0.88 -30.27 8.49
N TYR A 301 -2.03 -29.62 8.33
CA TYR A 301 -3.04 -29.55 9.40
C TYR A 301 -3.77 -30.88 9.58
N TRP A 302 -4.23 -31.53 8.50
CA TRP A 302 -5.00 -32.77 8.62
C TRP A 302 -4.13 -33.99 8.90
N THR A 303 -2.86 -34.02 8.46
CA THR A 303 -1.87 -35.04 8.88
C THR A 303 -1.35 -34.84 10.30
N ASN A 304 -1.75 -33.74 10.97
CA ASN A 304 -1.36 -33.40 12.33
C ASN A 304 0.18 -33.27 12.52
N THR A 305 0.88 -32.81 11.49
CA THR A 305 2.32 -32.54 11.57
C THR A 305 2.58 -31.49 12.64
N TYR A 306 3.58 -31.73 13.50
CA TYR A 306 3.91 -30.86 14.65
C TYR A 306 2.74 -30.58 15.62
N ASN A 307 1.81 -31.53 15.77
CA ASN A 307 0.61 -31.36 16.62
C ASN A 307 -0.28 -30.17 16.20
N ALA A 308 -0.30 -29.84 14.91
CA ALA A 308 -1.06 -28.76 14.32
C ALA A 308 -2.52 -28.64 14.78
N LYS A 309 -3.21 -29.77 15.00
CA LYS A 309 -4.64 -29.79 15.40
C LYS A 309 -4.91 -29.23 16.79
N ARG A 310 -3.87 -29.00 17.61
CA ARG A 310 -4.00 -28.33 18.91
C ARG A 310 -4.26 -26.83 18.77
N PHE A 311 -4.00 -26.26 17.60
CA PHE A 311 -4.10 -24.82 17.34
C PHE A 311 -5.15 -24.54 16.27
N PRO A 312 -5.75 -23.33 16.25
CA PRO A 312 -6.61 -22.91 15.15
C PRO A 312 -5.87 -22.94 13.82
N ILE A 313 -6.55 -23.35 12.74
CA ILE A 313 -5.97 -23.43 11.39
C ILE A 313 -5.48 -22.05 10.89
N VAL A 314 -6.26 -21.00 11.15
CA VAL A 314 -5.94 -19.59 10.85
C VAL A 314 -5.88 -18.81 12.16
N SER A 315 -4.70 -18.36 12.55
CA SER A 315 -4.49 -17.50 13.72
C SER A 315 -3.15 -16.78 13.64
N SER A 316 -3.13 -15.48 13.97
CA SER A 316 -1.92 -14.67 14.15
C SER A 316 -1.36 -14.74 15.58
N HIS A 317 -2.06 -15.41 16.50
CA HIS A 317 -1.59 -15.58 17.88
C HIS A 317 -0.56 -16.69 18.02
N VAL A 318 0.23 -16.58 19.10
CA VAL A 318 1.19 -17.58 19.56
C VAL A 318 0.60 -18.42 20.71
N PHE A 319 0.97 -19.70 20.77
CA PHE A 319 0.36 -20.67 21.67
C PHE A 319 1.38 -21.44 22.52
N ASP A 320 0.95 -21.88 23.70
CA ASP A 320 1.68 -22.85 24.52
C ASP A 320 1.47 -24.29 23.99
N ALA A 321 2.17 -25.28 24.54
CA ALA A 321 2.07 -26.68 24.11
C ALA A 321 0.70 -27.34 24.44
N ALA A 322 -0.08 -26.75 25.35
CA ALA A 322 -1.42 -27.19 25.70
C ALA A 322 -2.50 -26.62 24.77
N GLY A 323 -2.15 -25.67 23.88
CA GLY A 323 -3.09 -25.00 22.97
C GLY A 323 -3.65 -23.69 23.52
N GLY A 324 -3.23 -23.28 24.72
CA GLY A 324 -3.56 -21.98 25.31
C GLY A 324 -2.78 -20.84 24.68
N ARG A 325 -3.22 -19.59 24.91
CA ARG A 325 -2.46 -18.40 24.48
C ARG A 325 -1.15 -18.33 25.25
N TYR A 326 -0.05 -18.08 24.54
CA TYR A 326 1.27 -17.99 25.18
C TYR A 326 1.35 -16.75 26.09
N ASP A 327 1.72 -16.94 27.35
CA ASP A 327 1.88 -15.88 28.33
C ASP A 327 3.35 -15.47 28.45
N THR A 328 3.71 -14.36 27.82
CA THR A 328 5.08 -13.84 27.79
C THR A 328 5.54 -13.32 29.15
N ASN A 329 4.64 -12.94 30.06
CA ASN A 329 5.02 -12.41 31.37
C ASN A 329 5.57 -13.49 32.31
N ARG A 330 5.30 -14.77 32.04
CA ARG A 330 5.82 -15.89 32.85
C ARG A 330 7.30 -16.12 32.62
N ILE A 331 7.78 -15.83 31.42
CA ILE A 331 9.15 -16.15 30.98
C ILE A 331 10.07 -14.93 31.02
N LEU A 332 9.54 -13.73 31.23
CA LEU A 332 10.32 -12.49 31.28
C LEU A 332 10.42 -12.01 32.72
N ASP A 333 11.64 -11.70 33.17
CA ASP A 333 11.82 -11.06 34.46
C ASP A 333 11.26 -9.62 34.42
N PRO A 334 10.27 -9.28 35.29
CA PRO A 334 9.69 -7.94 35.34
C PRO A 334 10.69 -6.83 35.71
N LYS A 335 11.85 -7.15 36.31
CA LYS A 335 12.85 -6.14 36.66
C LYS A 335 13.89 -5.97 35.57
N SER A 336 14.55 -7.05 35.16
CA SER A 336 15.65 -6.99 34.19
C SER A 336 15.22 -7.04 32.72
N PHE A 337 13.97 -7.41 32.44
CA PHE A 337 13.45 -7.67 31.08
C PHE A 337 14.30 -8.71 30.32
N THR A 338 14.92 -9.62 31.06
CA THR A 338 15.67 -10.74 30.50
C THR A 338 14.82 -12.00 30.49
N LEU A 339 15.13 -12.90 29.56
CA LEU A 339 14.47 -14.20 29.46
C LEU A 339 14.91 -15.09 30.63
N ASN A 340 13.94 -15.49 31.45
CA ASN A 340 14.14 -16.51 32.47
C ASN A 340 14.07 -17.90 31.80
N LEU A 341 15.25 -18.46 31.52
CA LEU A 341 15.38 -19.77 30.87
C LEU A 341 14.76 -20.91 31.69
N HIS A 342 14.78 -20.82 33.02
CA HIS A 342 14.20 -21.84 33.89
C HIS A 342 12.68 -21.88 33.74
N GLU A 343 12.02 -20.73 33.87
CA GLU A 343 10.57 -20.59 33.66
C GLU A 343 10.16 -20.94 32.23
N TYR A 344 10.95 -20.54 31.23
CA TYR A 344 10.71 -20.88 29.84
C TYR A 344 10.69 -22.40 29.60
N ASN A 345 11.70 -23.11 30.11
CA ASN A 345 11.81 -24.55 29.96
C ASN A 345 10.73 -25.31 30.76
N ALA A 346 10.30 -24.77 31.91
CA ALA A 346 9.24 -25.34 32.72
C ALA A 346 7.83 -25.09 32.14
N TYR A 347 7.63 -23.94 31.49
CA TYR A 347 6.33 -23.54 30.94
C TYR A 347 6.05 -24.17 29.58
N SER A 348 6.67 -23.66 28.52
CA SER A 348 6.42 -24.15 27.16
C SER A 348 7.30 -23.47 26.11
N ARG A 349 7.55 -24.22 25.02
CA ARG A 349 8.03 -23.64 23.76
C ARG A 349 6.90 -22.88 23.08
N ILE A 350 7.26 -21.84 22.33
CA ILE A 350 6.30 -21.06 21.52
C ILE A 350 5.87 -21.92 20.33
N ASN A 351 4.55 -22.05 20.15
CA ASN A 351 3.95 -22.73 19.00
C ASN A 351 3.15 -21.74 18.14
N LEU A 352 3.11 -21.99 16.84
CA LEU A 352 2.41 -21.19 15.84
C LEU A 352 1.31 -22.03 15.19
N SER A 353 0.29 -21.34 14.64
CA SER A 353 -0.65 -22.00 13.73
C SER A 353 0.07 -22.45 12.46
N VAL A 354 -0.46 -23.48 11.79
CA VAL A 354 0.12 -24.01 10.54
C VAL A 354 0.20 -22.93 9.47
N LEU A 355 -0.87 -22.16 9.27
CA LEU A 355 -0.88 -21.07 8.31
C LEU A 355 0.22 -20.05 8.62
N PHE A 356 0.39 -19.68 9.88
CA PHE A 356 1.37 -18.68 10.27
C PHE A 356 2.80 -19.19 10.05
N ALA A 357 3.08 -20.45 10.39
CA ALA A 357 4.38 -21.07 10.16
C ALA A 357 4.72 -21.17 8.65
N ILE A 358 3.77 -21.59 7.81
CA ILE A 358 3.94 -21.66 6.36
C ILE A 358 4.20 -20.26 5.77
N ASN A 359 3.47 -19.25 6.21
CA ASN A 359 3.65 -17.88 5.74
C ASN A 359 5.07 -17.36 6.05
N TYR A 360 5.59 -17.62 7.26
CA TYR A 360 6.99 -17.34 7.57
C TYR A 360 7.97 -18.10 6.68
N GLY A 361 7.71 -19.40 6.47
CA GLY A 361 8.54 -20.24 5.60
C GLY A 361 8.62 -19.70 4.17
N PHE A 362 7.49 -19.35 3.57
CA PHE A 362 7.46 -18.74 2.24
C PHE A 362 8.06 -17.34 2.22
N GLY A 363 7.90 -16.55 3.28
CA GLY A 363 8.56 -15.24 3.41
C GLY A 363 10.09 -15.36 3.32
N PHE A 364 10.69 -16.32 4.03
CA PHE A 364 12.13 -16.59 3.91
C PHE A 364 12.51 -17.20 2.56
N ALA A 365 11.67 -18.09 2.02
CA ALA A 365 11.90 -18.68 0.70
C ALA A 365 11.88 -17.64 -0.41
N GLY A 366 11.07 -16.57 -0.30
CA GLY A 366 11.01 -15.48 -1.28
C GLY A 366 12.33 -14.72 -1.46
N LEU A 367 13.10 -14.56 -0.38
CA LEU A 367 14.44 -13.96 -0.46
C LEU A 367 15.39 -14.86 -1.27
N MET A 368 15.36 -16.16 -0.99
CA MET A 368 16.19 -17.14 -1.70
C MET A 368 15.74 -17.34 -3.14
N SER A 369 14.43 -17.30 -3.42
CA SER A 369 13.91 -17.43 -4.78
C SER A 369 14.37 -16.31 -5.68
N THR A 370 14.63 -15.11 -5.12
CA THR A 370 15.20 -13.99 -5.89
C THR A 370 16.61 -14.33 -6.37
N LEU A 371 17.46 -14.88 -5.50
CA LEU A 371 18.80 -15.33 -5.86
C LEU A 371 18.76 -16.47 -6.88
N SER A 372 17.89 -17.46 -6.67
CA SER A 372 17.69 -18.57 -7.62
C SER A 372 17.17 -18.08 -8.96
N HIS A 373 16.25 -17.12 -8.98
CA HIS A 373 15.72 -16.54 -10.21
C HIS A 373 16.82 -15.83 -10.99
N VAL A 374 17.63 -14.99 -10.33
CA VAL A 374 18.78 -14.34 -10.98
C VAL A 374 19.78 -15.37 -11.50
N ALA A 375 20.11 -16.39 -10.71
CA ALA A 375 21.04 -17.44 -11.12
C ALA A 375 20.53 -18.25 -12.33
N LEU A 376 19.24 -18.58 -12.39
CA LEU A 376 18.66 -19.36 -13.49
C LEU A 376 18.38 -18.52 -14.74
N TYR A 377 18.00 -17.25 -14.57
CA TYR A 377 17.60 -16.38 -15.67
C TYR A 377 18.78 -15.63 -16.29
N HIS A 378 19.78 -15.26 -15.47
CA HIS A 378 20.98 -14.53 -15.91
C HIS A 378 22.27 -15.34 -15.83
N GLY A 379 22.28 -16.47 -15.11
CA GLY A 379 23.41 -17.41 -15.14
C GLY A 379 23.40 -18.18 -16.44
N LYS A 380 24.21 -17.71 -17.39
CA LYS A 380 24.73 -18.56 -18.46
C LYS A 380 25.84 -19.45 -17.94
#